data_AF-A0A8J3RYZ0-F1
#
_entry.id   AF-A0A8J3RYZ0-F1
#
_cell.length_a   1.000
_cell.length_b   1.000
_cell.length_c   1.000
_cell.angle_alpha   90.00
_cell.angle_beta   90.00
_cell.angle_gamma   90.00
#
_symmetry.space_group_name_H-M   'P 1'
#
loop_
_entity.id
_entity.type
_entity.pdbx_description
1 polymer ?
#
loop_
_entity_poly.entity_id
_entity_poly.type
_entity_poly.pdbx_seq_one_letter_code
_entity_poly.pdbx_strand_id
1 'polypeptide(L)'
;MGSERSRDWHSRQAEGHGLRMVIGELARAAAAPGWARLVVRRAQVGAHALTTVTRDDHEIAAQGMDEPFQRLRELSYQAGGGTWFICELEFSSGGRGYTGRVDSSAPPFEDVPPVAALAELTAFPREDPPGWLLAALPTAVPFGLPTTYGDHYDRWRHRPGNHRPLPIAGELAYLPATTMTARDFGESREPGGHLVYLTEQADDLEHGHLMLSCHREAYWVGRHDLRGAREGVRSVTLNGAVLRLELTPGAADALETETVFEVRLDLPPKTIGQLRSALADLFRSAVRAPELIGF
;
A
#
# COMPACT_ATOMS: atom_id res chain seq x y z
N MET A 1 -20.44 4.21 -31.60
CA MET A 1 -19.91 4.06 -30.22
C MET A 1 -19.16 2.73 -30.10
N GLY A 2 -17.96 2.60 -30.68
CA GLY A 2 -17.21 1.33 -30.68
C GLY A 2 -15.69 1.47 -30.91
N SER A 3 -15.13 2.67 -30.73
CA SER A 3 -13.75 3.00 -31.16
C SER A 3 -12.72 3.01 -30.01
N GLU A 4 -13.12 3.39 -28.80
CA GLU A 4 -12.16 3.58 -27.68
C GLU A 4 -11.74 2.27 -27.01
N ARG A 5 -12.67 1.33 -26.77
CA ARG A 5 -12.35 0.01 -26.16
C ARG A 5 -11.40 -0.83 -27.01
N SER A 6 -11.47 -0.70 -28.34
CA SER A 6 -10.56 -1.42 -29.25
C SER A 6 -9.14 -0.87 -29.14
N ARG A 7 -8.95 0.45 -29.14
CA ARG A 7 -7.61 1.06 -29.01
C ARG A 7 -6.93 0.77 -27.67
N ASP A 8 -7.68 0.82 -26.58
CA ASP A 8 -7.18 0.52 -25.22
C ASP A 8 -6.76 -0.95 -25.05
N TRP A 9 -7.39 -1.88 -25.77
CA TRP A 9 -7.02 -3.30 -25.67
C TRP A 9 -5.73 -3.61 -26.42
N HIS A 10 -5.54 -3.00 -27.61
CA HIS A 10 -4.31 -3.16 -28.39
C HIS A 10 -3.09 -2.58 -27.66
N SER A 11 -3.27 -1.51 -26.85
CA SER A 11 -2.16 -0.95 -26.05
C SER A 11 -1.77 -1.86 -24.89
N ARG A 12 -2.72 -2.44 -24.15
CA ARG A 12 -2.43 -3.38 -23.05
C ARG A 12 -1.75 -4.66 -23.51
N GLN A 13 -2.17 -5.20 -24.67
CA GLN A 13 -1.52 -6.37 -25.25
C GLN A 13 -0.10 -6.07 -25.73
N ALA A 14 0.11 -4.90 -26.35
CA ALA A 14 1.44 -4.46 -26.77
C ALA A 14 2.37 -4.21 -25.57
N GLU A 15 1.88 -3.57 -24.50
CA GLU A 15 2.62 -3.37 -23.25
C GLU A 15 2.96 -4.71 -22.60
N GLY A 16 1.99 -5.61 -22.46
CA GLY A 16 2.22 -6.95 -21.93
C GLY A 16 3.20 -7.76 -22.77
N HIS A 17 3.19 -7.62 -24.10
CA HIS A 17 4.20 -8.22 -24.97
C HIS A 17 5.58 -7.63 -24.69
N GLY A 18 5.70 -6.30 -24.63
CA GLY A 18 6.94 -5.60 -24.32
C GLY A 18 7.56 -6.04 -22.99
N LEU A 19 6.76 -6.19 -21.93
CA LEU A 19 7.22 -6.65 -20.62
C LEU A 19 7.76 -8.10 -20.67
N ARG A 20 7.09 -9.00 -21.38
CA ARG A 20 7.58 -10.39 -21.56
C ARG A 20 8.89 -10.42 -22.35
N MET A 21 9.06 -9.53 -23.31
CA MET A 21 10.32 -9.36 -24.04
C MET A 21 11.43 -8.85 -23.13
N VAL A 22 11.15 -7.85 -22.27
CA VAL A 22 12.11 -7.34 -21.28
C VAL A 22 12.55 -8.46 -20.32
N ILE A 23 11.62 -9.27 -19.81
CA ILE A 23 11.95 -10.44 -18.97
C ILE A 23 12.85 -11.42 -19.74
N GLY A 24 12.56 -11.68 -21.01
CA GLY A 24 13.40 -12.49 -21.88
C GLY A 24 14.80 -11.95 -22.04
N GLU A 25 14.96 -10.65 -22.29
CA GLU A 25 16.28 -10.02 -22.41
C GLU A 25 17.08 -10.08 -21.09
N LEU A 26 16.43 -9.87 -19.94
CA LEU A 26 17.06 -10.04 -18.63
C LEU A 26 17.54 -11.48 -18.41
N ALA A 27 16.74 -12.48 -18.79
CA ALA A 27 17.14 -13.89 -18.69
C ALA A 27 18.30 -14.23 -19.64
N ARG A 28 18.28 -13.72 -20.87
CA ARG A 28 19.35 -13.90 -21.85
C ARG A 28 20.66 -13.25 -21.42
N ALA A 29 20.59 -12.06 -20.83
CA ALA A 29 21.77 -11.36 -20.31
C ALA A 29 22.44 -12.12 -19.16
N ALA A 30 21.66 -12.84 -18.34
CA ALA A 30 22.18 -13.69 -17.27
C ALA A 30 22.73 -15.04 -17.77
N ALA A 31 22.31 -15.51 -18.95
CA ALA A 31 22.70 -16.80 -19.49
C ALA A 31 24.07 -16.73 -20.19
N ALA A 32 25.00 -17.63 -19.82
CA ALA A 32 26.21 -17.81 -20.60
C ALA A 32 25.88 -18.26 -22.04
N PRO A 33 26.69 -17.91 -23.05
CA PRO A 33 26.46 -18.30 -24.45
C PRO A 33 26.28 -19.82 -24.63
N GLY A 34 25.53 -20.22 -25.66
CA GLY A 34 25.35 -21.63 -26.05
C GLY A 34 24.18 -22.35 -25.39
N TRP A 35 23.27 -21.63 -24.72
CA TRP A 35 22.03 -22.20 -24.19
C TRP A 35 21.05 -22.59 -25.32
N ALA A 36 20.21 -23.59 -25.09
CA ALA A 36 19.13 -23.97 -26.02
C ALA A 36 17.77 -23.43 -25.56
N ARG A 37 17.53 -23.46 -24.25
CA ARG A 37 16.25 -23.10 -23.62
C ARG A 37 16.45 -22.29 -22.35
N LEU A 38 15.65 -21.23 -22.21
CA LEU A 38 15.50 -20.47 -20.97
C LEU A 38 14.04 -20.50 -20.53
N VAL A 39 13.80 -20.83 -19.27
CA VAL A 39 12.47 -20.78 -18.64
C VAL A 39 12.52 -19.82 -17.47
N VAL A 40 11.66 -18.81 -17.48
CA VAL A 40 11.46 -17.90 -16.37
C VAL A 40 10.11 -18.20 -15.76
N ARG A 41 10.08 -18.63 -14.51
CA ARG A 41 8.86 -18.90 -13.75
C ARG A 41 8.75 -17.93 -12.58
N ARG A 42 7.62 -17.22 -12.50
CA ARG A 42 7.23 -16.39 -11.36
C ARG A 42 6.07 -17.06 -10.62
N ALA A 43 6.25 -17.27 -9.33
CA ALA A 43 5.22 -17.62 -8.37
C ALA A 43 4.99 -16.41 -7.47
N GLN A 44 3.74 -15.97 -7.26
CA GLN A 44 3.47 -14.77 -6.46
C GLN A 44 2.06 -14.75 -5.84
N VAL A 45 1.97 -14.27 -4.60
CA VAL A 45 0.73 -13.91 -3.88
C VAL A 45 1.01 -12.61 -3.12
N GLY A 46 0.29 -11.53 -3.40
CA GLY A 46 0.60 -10.21 -2.84
C GLY A 46 2.06 -9.83 -3.08
N ALA A 47 2.77 -9.45 -2.01
CA ALA A 47 4.20 -9.17 -2.01
C ALA A 47 5.09 -10.43 -1.87
N HIS A 48 4.52 -11.59 -1.53
CA HIS A 48 5.28 -12.84 -1.39
C HIS A 48 5.50 -13.45 -2.77
N ALA A 49 6.75 -13.48 -3.24
CA ALA A 49 7.06 -13.84 -4.60
C ALA A 49 8.40 -14.57 -4.74
N LEU A 50 8.51 -15.42 -5.76
CA LEU A 50 9.73 -16.11 -6.16
C LEU A 50 9.83 -16.14 -7.68
N THR A 51 10.99 -15.72 -8.20
CA THR A 51 11.34 -15.89 -9.62
C THR A 51 12.44 -16.93 -9.73
N THR A 52 12.22 -17.95 -10.54
CA THR A 52 13.22 -18.95 -10.90
C THR A 52 13.54 -18.80 -12.38
N VAL A 53 14.83 -18.72 -12.71
CA VAL A 53 15.30 -18.74 -14.10
C VAL A 53 16.10 -20.01 -14.32
N THR A 54 15.68 -20.82 -15.28
CA THR A 54 16.29 -22.10 -15.61
C THR A 54 16.86 -22.05 -17.02
N ARG A 55 18.15 -22.35 -17.16
CA ARG A 55 18.86 -22.52 -18.42
C ARG A 55 19.18 -23.99 -18.63
N ASP A 56 18.60 -24.59 -19.67
CA ASP A 56 18.80 -26.01 -20.00
C ASP A 56 18.70 -26.90 -18.74
N ASP A 57 17.60 -26.73 -18.00
CA ASP A 57 17.28 -27.44 -16.75
C ASP A 57 18.18 -27.12 -15.53
N HIS A 58 19.04 -26.11 -15.63
CA HIS A 58 19.86 -25.62 -14.52
C HIS A 58 19.45 -24.22 -14.09
N GLU A 59 19.19 -24.03 -12.80
CA GLU A 59 18.87 -22.72 -12.26
C GLU A 59 20.06 -21.74 -12.39
N ILE A 60 19.77 -20.50 -12.79
CA ILE A 60 20.73 -19.41 -12.89
C ILE A 60 20.18 -18.17 -12.17
N ALA A 61 21.09 -17.34 -11.65
CA ALA A 61 20.71 -16.07 -11.03
C ALA A 61 20.45 -15.01 -12.09
N ALA A 62 19.30 -14.35 -12.03
CA ALA A 62 18.97 -13.17 -12.81
C ALA A 62 18.25 -12.15 -11.92
N GLN A 63 18.44 -10.86 -12.18
CA GLN A 63 17.94 -9.77 -11.35
C GLN A 63 17.08 -8.80 -12.17
N GLY A 64 16.31 -7.95 -11.49
CA GLY A 64 15.52 -6.89 -12.14
C GLY A 64 14.21 -7.35 -12.80
N MET A 65 13.75 -8.57 -12.51
CA MET A 65 12.52 -9.12 -13.10
C MET A 65 11.25 -8.79 -12.30
N ASP A 66 11.37 -8.32 -11.06
CA ASP A 66 10.23 -8.08 -10.17
C ASP A 66 9.24 -7.05 -10.73
N GLU A 67 9.73 -5.87 -11.12
CA GLU A 67 8.89 -4.79 -11.65
C GLU A 67 8.16 -5.21 -12.95
N PRO A 68 8.83 -5.80 -13.97
CA PRO A 68 8.14 -6.33 -15.14
C PRO A 68 7.05 -7.37 -14.81
N PHE A 69 7.29 -8.27 -13.86
CA PHE A 69 6.30 -9.26 -13.45
C PHE A 69 5.12 -8.64 -12.70
N GLN A 70 5.39 -7.70 -11.80
CA GLN A 70 4.35 -6.97 -11.07
C GLN A 70 3.43 -6.24 -12.08
N ARG A 71 4.02 -5.54 -13.05
CA ARG A 71 3.24 -4.86 -14.09
C ARG A 71 2.45 -5.84 -14.96
N LEU A 72 3.01 -7.01 -15.28
CA LEU A 72 2.28 -8.05 -16.00
C LEU A 72 1.07 -8.57 -15.22
N ARG A 73 1.17 -8.70 -13.89
CA ARG A 73 0.03 -9.09 -13.04
C ARG A 73 -1.09 -8.06 -13.11
N GLU A 74 -0.77 -6.79 -13.01
CA GLU A 74 -1.71 -5.68 -13.12
C GLU A 74 -2.40 -5.65 -14.49
N LEU A 75 -1.65 -5.81 -15.57
CA LEU A 75 -2.21 -5.86 -16.92
C LEU A 75 -3.11 -7.08 -17.14
N SER A 76 -2.83 -8.18 -16.45
CA SER A 76 -3.57 -9.45 -16.53
C SER A 76 -4.80 -9.50 -15.61
N TYR A 77 -4.97 -8.52 -14.73
CA TYR A 77 -6.12 -8.45 -13.84
C TYR A 77 -7.44 -8.36 -14.61
N GLN A 78 -8.40 -9.19 -14.21
CA GLN A 78 -9.78 -9.17 -14.67
C GLN A 78 -10.70 -8.94 -13.48
N ALA A 79 -11.62 -7.99 -13.60
CA ALA A 79 -12.61 -7.72 -12.54
C ALA A 79 -13.40 -9.00 -12.23
N GLY A 80 -13.44 -9.38 -10.94
CA GLY A 80 -14.08 -10.60 -10.45
C GLY A 80 -13.28 -11.90 -10.70
N GLY A 81 -12.37 -11.92 -11.66
CA GLY A 81 -11.49 -13.07 -11.96
C GLY A 81 -10.12 -13.00 -11.29
N GLY A 82 -9.70 -11.83 -10.80
CA GLY A 82 -8.37 -11.61 -10.23
C GLY A 82 -7.26 -11.64 -11.29
N THR A 83 -6.05 -12.01 -10.89
CA THR A 83 -4.89 -12.21 -11.77
C THR A 83 -4.26 -13.58 -11.55
N TRP A 84 -3.20 -13.92 -12.27
CA TRP A 84 -2.51 -15.21 -12.13
C TRP A 84 -1.61 -15.27 -10.88
N PHE A 85 -1.40 -16.48 -10.35
CA PHE A 85 -0.48 -16.78 -9.25
C PHE A 85 0.86 -17.35 -9.74
N ILE A 86 0.83 -18.06 -10.87
CA ILE A 86 2.03 -18.59 -11.53
C ILE A 86 2.04 -18.06 -12.97
N CYS A 87 3.19 -17.56 -13.40
CA CYS A 87 3.47 -17.23 -14.79
C CYS A 87 4.78 -17.90 -15.19
N GLU A 88 4.78 -18.59 -16.32
CA GLU A 88 5.99 -19.17 -16.89
C GLU A 88 6.15 -18.69 -18.33
N LEU A 89 7.37 -18.27 -18.66
CA LEU A 89 7.78 -17.83 -19.98
C LEU A 89 8.96 -18.67 -20.43
N GLU A 90 8.86 -19.30 -21.59
CA GLU A 90 9.95 -20.05 -22.20
C GLU A 90 10.47 -19.31 -23.45
N PHE A 91 11.80 -19.26 -23.56
CA PHE A 91 12.53 -18.62 -24.64
C PHE A 91 13.49 -19.63 -25.28
N SER A 92 13.59 -19.61 -26.61
CA SER A 92 14.52 -20.42 -27.38
C SER A 92 15.70 -19.60 -27.89
N SER A 93 16.83 -20.25 -28.13
CA SER A 93 18.07 -19.57 -28.57
C SER A 93 18.02 -19.06 -30.01
N GLY A 94 17.13 -19.63 -30.83
CA GLY A 94 16.99 -19.29 -32.25
C GLY A 94 16.17 -18.03 -32.55
N GLY A 95 15.65 -17.33 -31.54
CA GLY A 95 14.82 -16.15 -31.77
C GLY A 95 14.51 -15.33 -30.53
N ARG A 96 13.86 -14.18 -30.75
CA ARG A 96 13.45 -13.29 -29.65
C ARG A 96 12.07 -13.62 -29.07
N GLY A 97 11.31 -14.50 -29.72
CA GLY A 97 9.96 -14.89 -29.30
C GLY A 97 9.94 -15.69 -27.98
N TYR A 98 8.72 -15.90 -27.48
CA TYR A 98 8.47 -16.66 -26.26
C TYR A 98 7.17 -17.46 -26.37
N THR A 99 7.07 -18.53 -25.59
CA THR A 99 5.80 -19.16 -25.22
C THR A 99 5.52 -18.83 -23.75
N GLY A 100 4.25 -18.71 -23.39
CA GLY A 100 3.86 -18.32 -22.04
C GLY A 100 2.65 -19.08 -21.55
N ARG A 101 2.67 -19.47 -20.27
CA ARG A 101 1.53 -20.06 -19.57
C ARG A 101 1.32 -19.35 -18.24
N VAL A 102 0.07 -19.24 -17.82
CA VAL A 102 -0.30 -18.70 -16.52
C VAL A 102 -1.27 -19.64 -15.83
N ASP A 103 -1.21 -19.68 -14.49
CA ASP A 103 -2.12 -20.42 -13.65
C ASP A 103 -2.70 -19.48 -12.59
N SER A 104 -4.03 -19.46 -12.48
CA SER A 104 -4.80 -18.61 -11.58
C SER A 104 -5.56 -19.39 -10.52
N SER A 105 -5.34 -20.70 -10.39
CA SER A 105 -6.05 -21.59 -9.46
C SER A 105 -5.13 -22.41 -8.58
N ALA A 106 -3.99 -22.89 -9.08
CA ALA A 106 -3.06 -23.70 -8.28
C ALA A 106 -2.32 -22.85 -7.22
N PRO A 107 -2.06 -23.41 -6.02
CA PRO A 107 -1.25 -22.73 -5.03
C PRO A 107 0.19 -22.58 -5.53
N PRO A 108 0.76 -21.36 -5.56
CA PRO A 108 2.12 -21.13 -6.05
C PRO A 108 3.21 -21.58 -5.06
N PHE A 109 2.84 -21.74 -3.78
CA PHE A 109 3.69 -22.10 -2.66
C PHE A 109 2.98 -23.15 -1.78
N GLU A 110 3.75 -23.93 -1.02
CA GLU A 110 3.20 -24.85 -0.02
C GLU A 110 2.52 -24.09 1.12
N ASP A 111 3.21 -23.06 1.65
CA ASP A 111 2.69 -22.14 2.66
C ASP A 111 2.62 -20.71 2.11
N VAL A 112 1.48 -20.07 2.27
CA VAL A 112 1.27 -18.68 1.86
C VAL A 112 1.16 -17.81 3.12
N PRO A 113 2.01 -16.78 3.28
CA PRO A 113 1.91 -15.88 4.42
C PRO A 113 0.53 -15.21 4.50
N PRO A 114 -0.13 -15.17 5.67
CA PRO A 114 -1.49 -14.63 5.76
C PRO A 114 -1.64 -13.18 5.31
N VAL A 115 -0.64 -12.34 5.59
CA VAL A 115 -0.59 -10.94 5.14
C VAL A 115 -0.54 -10.87 3.60
N ALA A 116 0.17 -11.80 2.95
CA ALA A 116 0.27 -11.85 1.50
C ALA A 116 -1.06 -12.29 0.86
N ALA A 117 -1.73 -13.29 1.46
CA ALA A 117 -3.06 -13.73 1.03
C ALA A 117 -4.11 -12.61 1.12
N LEU A 118 -4.08 -11.85 2.21
CA LEU A 118 -5.01 -10.73 2.38
C LEU A 118 -4.68 -9.58 1.42
N ALA A 119 -3.41 -9.20 1.27
CA ALA A 119 -2.98 -8.19 0.30
C ALA A 119 -3.38 -8.57 -1.14
N GLU A 120 -3.29 -9.85 -1.50
CA GLU A 120 -3.72 -10.37 -2.80
C GLU A 120 -5.20 -10.12 -3.06
N LEU A 121 -6.08 -10.48 -2.12
CA LEU A 121 -7.52 -10.30 -2.27
C LEU A 121 -7.93 -8.82 -2.25
N THR A 122 -7.16 -7.97 -1.57
CA THR A 122 -7.35 -6.52 -1.59
C THR A 122 -6.93 -5.91 -2.93
N ALA A 123 -5.79 -6.31 -3.49
CA ALA A 123 -5.25 -5.74 -4.72
C ALA A 123 -5.91 -6.31 -5.99
N PHE A 124 -6.25 -7.60 -5.99
CA PHE A 124 -6.86 -8.31 -7.10
C PHE A 124 -8.14 -9.04 -6.66
N PRO A 125 -9.23 -8.31 -6.39
CA PRO A 125 -10.48 -8.91 -5.92
C PRO A 125 -11.00 -10.00 -6.86
N ARG A 126 -11.54 -11.06 -6.26
CA ARG A 126 -12.14 -12.21 -6.93
C ARG A 126 -13.54 -12.46 -6.38
N GLU A 127 -14.47 -12.81 -7.27
CA GLU A 127 -15.81 -13.27 -6.88
C GLU A 127 -15.76 -14.67 -6.27
N ASP A 128 -14.88 -15.53 -6.79
CA ASP A 128 -14.65 -16.89 -6.30
C ASP A 128 -13.14 -17.15 -6.06
N PRO A 129 -12.61 -16.75 -4.88
CA PRO A 129 -11.22 -17.01 -4.54
C PRO A 129 -10.92 -18.51 -4.36
N PRO A 130 -9.76 -19.02 -4.79
CA PRO A 130 -9.38 -20.41 -4.53
C PRO A 130 -9.38 -20.73 -3.04
N GLY A 131 -9.84 -21.92 -2.66
CA GLY A 131 -9.96 -22.33 -1.26
C GLY A 131 -8.66 -22.25 -0.46
N TRP A 132 -7.50 -22.51 -1.08
CA TRP A 132 -6.19 -22.36 -0.42
C TRP A 132 -5.87 -20.92 -0.05
N LEU A 133 -6.32 -19.94 -0.86
CA LEU A 133 -6.07 -18.53 -0.62
C LEU A 133 -6.92 -18.03 0.55
N LEU A 134 -8.17 -18.52 0.65
CA LEU A 134 -9.04 -18.27 1.80
C LEU A 134 -8.53 -18.94 3.07
N ALA A 135 -8.02 -20.18 2.96
CA ALA A 135 -7.45 -20.91 4.09
C ALA A 135 -6.17 -20.25 4.64
N ALA A 136 -5.41 -19.56 3.79
CA ALA A 136 -4.25 -18.79 4.18
C ALA A 136 -4.60 -17.45 4.85
N LEU A 137 -5.87 -17.01 4.82
CA LEU A 137 -6.24 -15.75 5.43
C LEU A 137 -5.95 -15.74 6.93
N PRO A 138 -5.54 -14.58 7.45
CA PRO A 138 -5.22 -14.46 8.85
C PRO A 138 -6.49 -14.64 9.68
N THR A 139 -6.42 -15.46 10.73
CA THR A 139 -7.55 -15.68 11.65
C THR A 139 -7.90 -14.43 12.48
N ALA A 140 -7.05 -13.40 12.43
CA ALA A 140 -7.27 -12.06 12.96
C ALA A 140 -6.67 -11.04 11.98
N VAL A 141 -7.38 -9.96 11.64
CA VAL A 141 -6.93 -9.01 10.60
C VAL A 141 -5.57 -8.37 11.00
N PRO A 142 -4.50 -8.48 10.19
CA PRO A 142 -3.25 -7.78 10.40
C PRO A 142 -3.47 -6.29 10.23
N PHE A 143 -3.04 -5.50 11.21
CA PHE A 143 -3.02 -4.05 11.11
C PHE A 143 -2.03 -3.59 10.03
N GLY A 144 -2.39 -2.59 9.24
CA GLY A 144 -1.46 -1.92 8.31
C GLY A 144 -1.42 -2.47 6.87
N LEU A 145 -2.45 -3.18 6.42
CA LEU A 145 -2.53 -3.54 5.00
C LEU A 145 -2.89 -2.31 4.17
N PRO A 146 -2.23 -2.09 3.01
CA PRO A 146 -2.66 -1.08 2.07
C PRO A 146 -4.02 -1.49 1.52
N THR A 147 -5.09 -0.96 2.13
CA THR A 147 -6.35 -0.80 1.43
C THR A 147 -6.03 0.06 0.23
N THR A 148 -6.23 -0.49 -0.97
CA THR A 148 -6.19 0.23 -2.25
C THR A 148 -4.84 0.38 -2.97
N TYR A 149 -4.20 -0.73 -3.35
CA TYR A 149 -3.35 -0.68 -4.56
C TYR A 149 -4.18 -0.42 -5.83
N GLY A 150 -5.49 -0.76 -5.79
CA GLY A 150 -6.45 -0.49 -6.87
C GLY A 150 -6.82 0.99 -7.07
N ASP A 151 -6.91 1.80 -6.00
CA ASP A 151 -7.37 3.20 -6.13
C ASP A 151 -6.33 4.13 -6.74
N HIS A 152 -5.04 3.75 -6.74
CA HIS A 152 -3.99 4.57 -7.36
C HIS A 152 -4.15 4.69 -8.88
N TYR A 153 -4.83 3.74 -9.54
CA TYR A 153 -5.04 3.77 -10.99
C TYR A 153 -6.44 4.18 -11.43
N ASP A 154 -7.48 3.97 -10.61
CA ASP A 154 -8.81 4.53 -10.90
C ASP A 154 -8.85 6.05 -10.80
N ARG A 155 -7.90 6.66 -10.06
CA ARG A 155 -7.78 8.12 -9.96
C ARG A 155 -7.43 8.82 -11.28
N TRP A 156 -6.90 8.12 -12.29
CA TRP A 156 -6.56 8.68 -13.61
C TRP A 156 -7.68 8.56 -14.66
N ARG A 157 -8.72 7.74 -14.43
CA ARG A 157 -9.86 7.59 -15.35
C ARG A 157 -11.11 8.22 -14.74
N HIS A 158 -11.28 9.54 -14.91
CA HIS A 158 -12.38 10.33 -14.36
C HIS A 158 -13.80 9.72 -14.49
N ARG A 159 -14.44 9.43 -13.35
CA ARG A 159 -15.74 9.98 -12.86
C ARG A 159 -16.02 9.42 -11.45
N PRO A 160 -16.73 10.17 -10.57
CA PRO A 160 -17.16 9.67 -9.27
C PRO A 160 -18.30 8.67 -9.49
N GLY A 161 -17.96 7.45 -9.86
CA GLY A 161 -18.85 6.30 -9.79
C GLY A 161 -18.83 5.78 -8.36
N ASN A 162 -20.00 5.66 -7.73
CA ASN A 162 -20.21 5.00 -6.45
C ASN A 162 -19.78 3.52 -6.50
N HIS A 163 -18.49 3.24 -6.48
CA HIS A 163 -17.99 1.92 -6.10
C HIS A 163 -17.89 1.91 -4.57
N ARG A 164 -19.05 1.74 -3.92
CA ARG A 164 -19.02 1.22 -2.55
C ARG A 164 -18.44 -0.19 -2.65
N PRO A 165 -17.40 -0.55 -1.87
CA PRO A 165 -16.98 -1.94 -1.77
C PRO A 165 -18.21 -2.78 -1.38
N LEU A 166 -18.34 -3.95 -1.99
CA LEU A 166 -19.38 -4.90 -1.60
C LEU A 166 -19.18 -5.24 -0.12
N PRO A 167 -20.26 -5.26 0.70
CA PRO A 167 -20.14 -5.62 2.09
C PRO A 167 -19.59 -7.05 2.16
N ILE A 168 -18.45 -7.20 2.83
CA ILE A 168 -17.96 -8.51 3.25
C ILE A 168 -19.09 -9.11 4.11
N ALA A 169 -19.65 -10.23 3.67
CA ALA A 169 -20.70 -10.92 4.42
C ALA A 169 -20.05 -11.60 5.64
N GLY A 170 -20.21 -10.95 6.79
CA GLY A 170 -19.72 -11.36 8.10
C GLY A 170 -19.83 -10.18 9.05
N GLU A 171 -20.10 -10.42 10.33
CA GLU A 171 -20.08 -9.36 11.36
C GLU A 171 -18.62 -8.92 11.55
N LEU A 172 -18.14 -8.00 10.71
CA LEU A 172 -16.85 -7.34 10.89
C LEU A 172 -17.04 -6.26 11.96
N ALA A 173 -16.61 -6.57 13.18
CA ALA A 173 -16.40 -5.56 14.21
C ALA A 173 -15.13 -4.77 13.85
N TYR A 174 -15.29 -3.66 13.13
CA TYR A 174 -14.24 -2.67 12.98
C TYR A 174 -13.94 -2.08 14.36
N LEU A 175 -12.73 -2.33 14.88
CA LEU A 175 -12.23 -1.72 16.11
C LEU A 175 -11.29 -0.59 15.68
N PRO A 176 -11.74 0.68 15.69
CA PRO A 176 -10.89 1.78 15.29
C PRO A 176 -9.71 1.87 16.24
N ALA A 177 -8.55 2.30 15.74
CA ALA A 177 -7.43 2.52 16.63
C ALA A 177 -7.78 3.67 17.58
N THR A 178 -7.75 3.41 18.87
CA THR A 178 -8.00 4.41 19.91
C THR A 178 -6.72 5.01 20.44
N THR A 179 -5.59 4.33 20.25
CA THR A 179 -4.31 4.71 20.86
C THR A 179 -3.11 4.50 19.94
N MET A 180 -2.05 5.28 20.18
CA MET A 180 -0.71 5.15 19.60
C MET A 180 0.34 5.41 20.69
N THR A 181 1.55 4.88 20.55
CA THR A 181 2.70 5.26 21.42
C THR A 181 3.76 5.97 20.59
N ALA A 182 3.93 7.28 20.80
CA ALA A 182 4.97 8.05 20.15
C ALA A 182 6.30 7.92 20.91
N ARG A 183 7.35 7.51 20.21
CA ARG A 183 8.72 7.37 20.72
C ARG A 183 9.68 8.40 20.14
N ASP A 184 9.29 9.09 19.07
CA ASP A 184 10.04 10.21 18.53
C ASP A 184 9.12 11.38 18.16
N PHE A 185 9.71 12.57 18.08
CA PHE A 185 9.06 13.83 17.79
C PHE A 185 9.95 14.68 16.89
N GLY A 186 9.37 15.19 15.81
CA GLY A 186 10.01 16.19 14.97
C GLY A 186 9.10 17.37 14.65
N GLU A 187 9.73 18.51 14.42
CA GLU A 187 9.09 19.70 13.89
C GLU A 187 9.84 20.22 12.66
N SER A 188 9.10 20.74 11.68
CA SER A 188 9.67 21.43 10.53
C SER A 188 8.92 22.73 10.29
N ARG A 189 9.67 23.80 10.03
CA ARG A 189 9.15 25.13 9.70
C ARG A 189 9.65 25.52 8.32
N GLU A 190 8.73 25.60 7.37
CA GLU A 190 8.98 26.08 6.02
C GLU A 190 8.29 27.43 5.80
N PRO A 191 8.72 28.24 4.81
CA PRO A 191 8.02 29.48 4.47
C PRO A 191 6.53 29.22 4.17
N GLY A 192 5.66 29.62 5.11
CA GLY A 192 4.21 29.45 5.01
C GLY A 192 3.65 28.14 5.57
N GLY A 193 4.48 27.29 6.18
CA GLY A 193 4.08 25.99 6.74
C GLY A 193 4.73 25.67 8.08
N HIS A 194 3.97 25.08 8.99
CA HIS A 194 4.48 24.48 10.22
C HIS A 194 4.01 23.04 10.31
N LEU A 195 4.93 22.11 10.56
CA LEU A 195 4.69 20.68 10.62
C LEU A 195 5.19 20.15 11.96
N VAL A 196 4.35 19.36 12.63
CA VAL A 196 4.69 18.55 13.80
C VAL A 196 4.37 17.10 13.47
N TYR A 197 5.28 16.18 13.74
CA TYR A 197 5.03 14.75 13.58
C TYR A 197 5.53 13.96 14.79
N LEU A 198 4.84 12.85 15.05
CA LEU A 198 5.12 11.88 16.11
C LEU A 198 5.20 10.50 15.47
N THR A 199 6.19 9.69 15.81
CA THR A 199 6.39 8.35 15.23
C THR A 199 6.51 7.27 16.33
N GLU A 200 6.13 6.02 16.02
CA GLU A 200 6.28 4.88 16.93
C GLU A 200 7.71 4.32 17.02
N GLN A 201 8.55 4.62 16.01
CA GLN A 201 9.97 4.26 15.96
C GLN A 201 10.81 5.47 15.51
N ALA A 202 12.00 5.60 16.08
CA ALA A 202 12.97 6.61 15.65
C ALA A 202 13.42 6.31 14.21
N ASP A 203 13.53 7.36 13.38
CA ASP A 203 13.93 7.29 11.97
C ASP A 203 13.02 6.49 11.02
N ASP A 204 11.83 6.06 11.47
CA ASP A 204 10.85 5.36 10.65
C ASP A 204 9.63 6.25 10.38
N LEU A 205 9.64 6.94 9.23
CA LEU A 205 8.48 7.68 8.73
C LEU A 205 7.50 6.78 7.98
N GLU A 206 7.90 5.57 7.61
CA GLU A 206 7.09 4.65 6.81
C GLU A 206 6.06 3.90 7.68
N HIS A 207 6.35 3.70 8.97
CA HIS A 207 5.46 2.96 9.87
C HIS A 207 5.05 3.82 11.08
N GLY A 208 3.74 3.99 11.29
CA GLY A 208 3.28 4.43 12.61
C GLY A 208 3.49 5.91 12.90
N HIS A 209 3.09 6.84 12.03
CA HIS A 209 3.22 8.28 12.33
C HIS A 209 1.88 9.03 12.42
N LEU A 210 1.83 10.04 13.29
CA LEU A 210 0.77 11.03 13.41
C LEU A 210 1.35 12.40 13.05
N MET A 211 0.68 13.11 12.16
CA MET A 211 1.15 14.36 11.58
C MET A 211 0.12 15.47 11.79
N LEU A 212 0.57 16.64 12.23
CA LEU A 212 -0.21 17.86 12.32
C LEU A 212 0.51 18.92 11.51
N SER A 213 -0.17 19.56 10.58
CA SER A 213 0.42 20.62 9.76
C SER A 213 -0.49 21.84 9.69
N CYS A 214 0.09 23.03 9.60
CA CYS A 214 -0.62 24.28 9.35
C CYS A 214 0.02 24.99 8.17
N HIS A 215 -0.76 25.36 7.17
CA HIS A 215 -0.32 26.06 5.97
C HIS A 215 -1.43 26.98 5.46
N ARG A 216 -1.09 28.25 5.18
CA ARG A 216 -2.05 29.30 4.75
C ARG A 216 -3.33 29.31 5.59
N GLU A 217 -3.17 29.43 6.91
CA GLU A 217 -4.25 29.60 7.89
C GLU A 217 -5.19 28.40 8.11
N ALA A 218 -5.01 27.31 7.37
CA ALA A 218 -5.68 26.04 7.62
C ALA A 218 -4.70 25.05 8.24
N TYR A 219 -5.22 24.11 9.01
CA TYR A 219 -4.43 22.99 9.53
C TYR A 219 -5.02 21.65 9.09
N TRP A 220 -4.18 20.63 9.12
CA TRP A 220 -4.50 19.26 8.77
C TRP A 220 -3.99 18.33 9.86
N VAL A 221 -4.74 17.25 10.09
CA VAL A 221 -4.30 16.10 10.87
C VAL A 221 -4.23 14.90 9.93
N GLY A 222 -3.10 14.22 9.93
CA GLY A 222 -2.82 13.03 9.13
C GLY A 222 -2.28 11.92 10.01
N ARG A 223 -2.45 10.68 9.57
CA ARG A 223 -1.89 9.50 10.24
C ARG A 223 -1.44 8.53 9.15
N HIS A 224 -0.16 8.17 9.14
CA HIS A 224 0.42 7.27 8.13
C HIS A 224 0.18 7.82 6.70
N ASP A 225 0.13 6.94 5.70
CA ASP A 225 -0.23 7.26 4.31
C ASP A 225 -1.71 7.65 4.11
N LEU A 226 -2.47 7.83 5.19
CA LEU A 226 -3.88 8.21 5.10
C LEU A 226 -4.03 9.68 4.68
N ARG A 227 -5.14 9.95 4.00
CA ARG A 227 -5.47 11.29 3.53
C ARG A 227 -5.70 12.20 4.74
N GLY A 228 -4.82 13.19 4.90
CA GLY A 228 -4.98 14.19 5.96
C GLY A 228 -6.35 14.88 5.95
N ALA A 229 -6.96 15.02 7.12
CA ALA A 229 -8.23 15.69 7.33
C ALA A 229 -8.00 17.17 7.65
N ARG A 230 -8.51 18.05 6.78
CA ARG A 230 -8.49 19.50 6.98
C ARG A 230 -9.37 19.90 8.15
N GLU A 231 -8.87 20.73 9.05
CA GLU A 231 -9.61 21.27 10.20
C GLU A 231 -10.27 20.16 11.05
N GLY A 232 -9.59 19.01 11.14
CA GLY A 232 -10.16 17.78 11.66
C GLY A 232 -10.16 17.65 13.19
N VAL A 233 -9.58 18.61 13.92
CA VAL A 233 -9.36 18.53 15.37
C VAL A 233 -10.24 19.55 16.09
N ARG A 234 -11.03 19.12 17.07
CA ARG A 234 -11.86 20.00 17.91
C ARG A 234 -11.08 20.53 19.09
N SER A 235 -10.38 19.63 19.79
CA SER A 235 -9.56 19.98 20.95
C SER A 235 -8.29 19.14 20.99
N VAL A 236 -7.26 19.70 21.62
CA VAL A 236 -6.00 19.04 21.90
C VAL A 236 -5.73 19.20 23.39
N THR A 237 -5.53 18.10 24.09
CA THR A 237 -5.17 18.08 25.51
C THR A 237 -3.80 17.43 25.69
N LEU A 238 -2.89 18.08 26.42
CA LEU A 238 -1.59 17.47 26.76
C LEU A 238 -1.41 17.41 28.27
N ASN A 239 -1.64 16.22 28.84
CA ASN A 239 -1.55 15.95 30.27
C ASN A 239 -0.38 15.00 30.57
N GLY A 240 0.73 15.54 31.05
CA GLY A 240 1.94 14.77 31.31
C GLY A 240 2.45 14.08 30.04
N ALA A 241 2.45 12.75 30.05
CA ALA A 241 2.88 11.90 28.94
C ALA A 241 1.72 11.42 28.04
N VAL A 242 0.55 12.07 28.08
CA VAL A 242 -0.58 11.71 27.21
C VAL A 242 -1.04 12.94 26.44
N LEU A 243 -0.95 12.85 25.11
CA LEU A 243 -1.56 13.78 24.17
C LEU A 243 -2.89 13.19 23.70
N ARG A 244 -3.99 13.90 23.91
CA ARG A 244 -5.33 13.49 23.50
C ARG A 244 -5.83 14.44 22.42
N LEU A 245 -6.29 13.88 21.31
CA LEU A 245 -6.94 14.58 20.21
C LEU A 245 -8.43 14.24 20.21
N GLU A 246 -9.27 15.26 20.25
CA GLU A 246 -10.70 15.10 19.97
C GLU A 246 -10.95 15.48 18.51
N LEU A 247 -11.26 14.50 17.69
CA LEU A 247 -11.42 14.64 16.26
C LEU A 247 -12.89 14.92 15.90
N THR A 248 -13.10 15.60 14.79
CA THR A 248 -14.42 15.62 14.14
C THR A 248 -14.75 14.21 13.63
N PRO A 249 -16.04 13.81 13.53
CA PRO A 249 -16.40 12.50 12.98
C PRO A 249 -15.82 12.24 11.59
N GLY A 250 -15.80 13.25 10.71
CA GLY A 250 -15.23 13.12 9.36
C GLY A 250 -13.70 12.95 9.37
N ALA A 251 -13.00 13.52 10.34
CA ALA A 251 -11.57 13.30 10.50
C ALA A 251 -11.27 11.94 11.14
N ALA A 252 -12.06 11.51 12.12
CA ALA A 252 -11.96 10.20 12.74
C ALA A 252 -12.16 9.08 11.70
N ASP A 253 -13.17 9.22 10.84
CA ASP A 253 -13.43 8.32 9.70
C ASP A 253 -12.26 8.32 8.70
N ALA A 254 -11.80 9.50 8.28
CA ALA A 254 -10.68 9.63 7.33
C ALA A 254 -9.34 9.10 7.86
N LEU A 255 -9.16 9.08 9.18
CA LEU A 255 -7.96 8.61 9.86
C LEU A 255 -8.13 7.22 10.49
N GLU A 256 -9.27 6.57 10.23
CA GLU A 256 -9.56 5.22 10.68
C GLU A 256 -9.36 5.04 12.21
N THR A 257 -9.95 5.96 12.97
CA THR A 257 -9.79 6.09 14.41
C THR A 257 -11.10 6.49 15.08
N GLU A 258 -11.14 6.41 16.41
CA GLU A 258 -12.25 6.98 17.17
C GLU A 258 -12.20 8.51 17.18
N THR A 259 -13.33 9.13 17.50
CA THR A 259 -13.38 10.59 17.71
C THR A 259 -12.51 11.07 18.86
N VAL A 260 -12.06 10.16 19.73
CA VAL A 260 -11.05 10.42 20.75
C VAL A 260 -9.85 9.53 20.44
N PHE A 261 -8.72 10.15 20.14
CA PHE A 261 -7.47 9.46 19.86
C PHE A 261 -6.40 9.85 20.87
N GLU A 262 -5.81 8.86 21.54
CA GLU A 262 -4.80 9.08 22.57
C GLU A 262 -3.41 8.66 22.10
N VAL A 263 -2.44 9.56 22.23
CA VAL A 263 -1.03 9.30 21.97
C VAL A 263 -0.30 9.27 23.30
N ARG A 264 0.23 8.10 23.66
CA ARG A 264 1.14 7.93 24.79
C ARG A 264 2.52 8.40 24.36
N LEU A 265 3.09 9.36 25.08
CA LEU A 265 4.38 9.95 24.78
C LEU A 265 5.46 9.24 25.58
N ASP A 266 6.13 8.28 24.94
CA ASP A 266 7.36 7.66 25.46
C ASP A 266 8.55 8.54 25.07
N LEU A 267 8.51 9.80 25.53
CA LEU A 267 9.45 10.85 25.18
C LEU A 267 10.08 11.44 26.45
N PRO A 268 11.34 11.91 26.40
CA PRO A 268 11.93 12.65 27.50
C PRO A 268 11.08 13.88 27.89
N PRO A 269 10.98 14.26 29.18
CA PRO A 269 10.17 15.41 29.62
C PRO A 269 10.50 16.73 28.92
N LYS A 270 11.78 16.92 28.57
CA LYS A 270 12.24 18.07 27.78
C LYS A 270 11.61 18.08 26.39
N THR A 271 11.56 16.93 25.72
CA THR A 271 10.96 16.75 24.40
C THR A 271 9.45 16.95 24.45
N ILE A 272 8.77 16.49 25.51
CA ILE A 272 7.34 16.77 25.74
C ILE A 272 7.09 18.27 25.87
N GLY A 273 7.97 19.00 26.57
CA GLY A 273 7.92 20.46 26.64
C GLY A 273 8.07 21.15 25.28
N GLN A 274 8.95 20.62 24.41
CA GLN A 274 9.12 21.13 23.05
C GLN A 274 7.88 20.86 22.19
N LEU A 275 7.33 19.65 22.23
CA LEU A 275 6.08 19.29 21.55
C LEU A 275 4.93 20.22 21.95
N ARG A 276 4.80 20.53 23.25
CA ARG A 276 3.80 21.47 23.75
C ARG A 276 3.91 22.85 23.08
N SER A 277 5.12 23.41 23.06
CA SER A 277 5.36 24.71 22.42
C SER A 277 5.11 24.66 20.91
N ALA A 278 5.56 23.59 20.24
CA ALA A 278 5.39 23.39 18.80
C ALA A 278 3.91 23.33 18.40
N LEU A 279 3.09 22.55 19.13
CA LEU A 279 1.64 22.46 18.90
C LEU A 279 0.93 23.79 19.16
N ALA A 280 1.27 24.48 20.25
CA ALA A 280 0.69 25.80 20.55
C ALA A 280 1.03 26.82 19.46
N ASP A 281 2.25 26.81 18.94
CA ASP A 281 2.67 27.67 17.84
C ASP A 281 1.99 27.29 16.52
N LEU A 282 1.86 25.99 16.22
CA LEU A 282 1.20 25.47 15.00
C LEU A 282 -0.25 25.95 14.91
N PHE A 283 -1.02 25.79 16.00
CA PHE A 283 -2.43 26.15 15.98
C PHE A 283 -2.68 27.66 16.11
N ARG A 284 -1.72 28.44 16.66
CA ARG A 284 -1.84 29.91 16.72
C ARG A 284 -1.99 30.55 15.34
N SER A 285 -1.43 29.92 14.31
CA SER A 285 -1.50 30.40 12.92
C SER A 285 -2.78 29.98 12.18
N ALA A 286 -3.64 29.15 12.77
CA ALA A 286 -4.86 28.69 12.14
C ALA A 286 -6.05 29.62 12.43
N VAL A 287 -6.85 29.94 11.40
CA VAL A 287 -8.06 30.79 11.55
C VAL A 287 -9.13 30.13 12.43
N ARG A 288 -9.18 28.79 12.45
CA ARG A 288 -10.09 27.99 13.28
C ARG A 288 -9.31 27.03 14.15
N ALA A 289 -8.43 27.56 14.99
CA ALA A 289 -7.62 26.76 15.89
C ALA A 289 -8.49 25.83 16.77
N PRO A 290 -8.07 24.58 17.01
CA PRO A 290 -8.69 23.74 18.02
C PRO A 290 -8.53 24.33 19.41
N GLU A 291 -9.38 23.93 20.34
CA GLU A 291 -9.23 24.27 21.75
C GLU A 291 -7.98 23.60 22.33
N LEU A 292 -7.10 24.36 22.97
CA LEU A 292 -5.88 23.85 23.59
C LEU A 292 -6.06 23.76 25.11
N ILE A 293 -6.07 22.56 25.65
CA ILE A 293 -6.30 22.30 27.08
C ILE A 293 -5.01 21.82 27.73
N GLY A 294 -4.58 22.53 28.77
CA GLY A 294 -3.34 22.22 29.48
C GLY A 294 -2.12 22.40 28.58
N PHE A 295 -2.09 23.46 27.77
CA PHE A 295 -0.94 23.93 27.00
C PHE A 295 -0.30 25.15 27.67
#